data_AF-A0A2K9JTQ8-F1
#
_entry.id   AF-A0A2K9JTQ8-F1
#
_cell.length_a   1.000
_cell.length_b   1.000
_cell.length_c   1.000
_cell.angle_alpha   90.00
_cell.angle_beta   90.00
_cell.angle_gamma   90.00
#
_symmetry.space_group_name_H-M   'P 1'
#
loop_
_entity.id
_entity.type
_entity.pdbx_description
1 polymer ?
#
loop_
_entity_poly.entity_id
_entity_poly.type
_entity_poly.pdbx_seq_one_letter_code
_entity_poly.pdbx_strand_id
1 'polypeptide(L)' 'MGNIGIESEEVKMNKRTEIMECPNCGGKFELTEFNPDGLGWEKENYYCPHDDCNYFDTRRSPGSFKTTKHTN' A
#
# COMPACT_ATOMS: atom_id res chain seq x y z
N MET A 1 -31.80 16.17 2.95
CA MET A 1 -30.90 15.11 3.46
C MET A 1 -30.34 14.38 2.26
N GLY A 2 -29.01 14.27 2.19
CA GLY A 2 -28.29 13.63 1.08
C GLY A 2 -27.62 14.64 0.15
N ASN A 3 -26.49 15.22 0.58
CA ASN A 3 -25.59 15.90 -0.35
C ASN A 3 -24.88 14.82 -1.17
N ILE A 4 -25.27 14.70 -2.44
CA ILE A 4 -24.56 13.87 -3.43
C ILE A 4 -23.31 14.66 -3.80
N GLY A 5 -22.21 14.34 -3.09
CA GLY A 5 -20.89 14.84 -3.44
C GLY A 5 -20.49 14.28 -4.79
N ILE A 6 -20.47 15.15 -5.79
CA ILE A 6 -19.91 14.90 -7.11
C ILE A 6 -18.38 14.85 -6.91
N GLU A 7 -17.81 13.66 -6.76
CA GLU A 7 -16.37 13.47 -6.81
C GLU A 7 -15.97 13.11 -8.24
N SER A 8 -15.60 14.16 -8.97
CA SER A 8 -14.77 14.22 -10.18
C SER A 8 -14.36 12.89 -10.82
N GLU A 9 -14.69 12.75 -12.11
CA GLU A 9 -14.07 11.84 -13.08
C GLU A 9 -12.58 12.18 -13.27
N GLU A 10 -11.78 11.87 -12.27
CA GLU A 10 -10.36 11.56 -12.43
C GLU A 10 -10.28 10.04 -12.61
N VAL A 11 -9.35 9.53 -13.42
CA VAL A 11 -9.10 8.08 -13.55
C VAL A 11 -8.70 7.56 -12.16
N LYS A 12 -9.69 7.17 -11.33
CA LYS A 12 -9.51 6.67 -9.96
C LYS A 12 -8.78 5.34 -10.07
N MET A 13 -7.45 5.37 -10.10
CA MET A 13 -6.66 4.20 -9.76
C MET A 13 -7.07 3.82 -8.35
N ASN A 14 -7.83 2.73 -8.20
CA ASN A 14 -8.20 2.24 -6.89
C ASN A 14 -6.90 1.95 -6.13
N LYS A 15 -6.80 2.43 -4.89
CA LYS A 15 -5.63 2.19 -4.05
C LYS A 15 -6.08 1.87 -2.63
N ARG A 16 -5.41 0.92 -1.98
CA ARG A 16 -5.63 0.53 -0.60
C ARG A 16 -4.37 0.81 0.19
N THR A 17 -4.49 1.54 1.30
CA THR A 17 -3.37 1.78 2.21
C THR A 17 -3.66 1.13 3.57
N GLU A 18 -2.68 0.43 4.12
CA GLU A 18 -2.73 -0.11 5.48
C GLU A 18 -1.45 0.23 6.27
N ILE A 19 -1.58 0.33 7.60
CA ILE A 19 -0.44 0.52 8.50
C ILE A 19 0.09 -0.86 8.89
N MET A 20 1.36 -1.10 8.55
CA MET A 20 2.08 -2.33 8.87
C MET A 20 3.15 -2.05 9.93
N GLU A 21 3.45 -3.04 10.74
CA GLU A 21 4.61 -3.03 11.65
C GLU A 21 5.67 -3.98 11.08
N CYS A 22 6.90 -3.48 10.90
CA CYS A 22 8.00 -4.31 10.41
C CYS A 22 8.41 -5.32 11.48
N PRO A 23 8.38 -6.63 11.21
CA PRO A 23 8.74 -7.64 12.21
C PRO A 23 10.25 -7.65 12.53
N ASN A 24 11.08 -7.03 11.69
CA ASN A 24 12.53 -6.95 11.91
C ASN A 24 12.94 -5.78 12.80
N CYS A 25 12.50 -4.55 12.48
CA CYS A 25 12.89 -3.34 13.24
C CYS A 25 11.82 -2.80 14.18
N GLY A 26 10.60 -3.35 14.18
CA GLY A 26 9.45 -2.84 14.93
C GLY A 26 8.91 -1.49 14.43
N GLY A 27 9.51 -0.91 13.39
CA GLY A 27 9.07 0.35 12.81
C GLY A 27 7.75 0.21 12.06
N LYS A 28 6.84 1.16 12.27
CA LYS A 28 5.58 1.23 11.52
C LYS A 28 5.80 1.91 10.17
N PHE A 29 5.11 1.44 9.15
CA PHE A 29 5.13 2.01 7.80
C PHE A 29 3.79 1.82 7.10
N GLU A 30 3.52 2.69 6.13
CA GLU A 30 2.35 2.58 5.28
C GLU A 30 2.67 1.67 4.10
N LEU A 31 1.82 0.67 3.84
CA LEU A 31 1.84 -0.15 2.64
C LEU A 31 0.66 0.26 1.76
N THR A 32 0.94 0.84 0.60
CA THR A 32 -0.06 1.23 -0.40
C THR A 32 -0.04 0.24 -1.56
N GLU A 33 -1.17 -0.42 -1.79
CA GLU A 33 -1.47 -1.24 -2.95
C GLU A 33 -2.18 -0.39 -4.01
N PHE A 34 -1.65 -0.36 -5.23
CA PHE A 34 -2.23 0.31 -6.39
C PHE A 34 -2.88 -0.72 -7.30
N ASN A 35 -4.11 -0.45 -7.75
CA ASN A 35 -4.92 -1.36 -8.56
C ASN A 35 -5.21 -2.72 -7.88
N PRO A 36 -5.77 -2.73 -6.65
CA PRO A 36 -6.10 -3.96 -5.93
C PRO A 36 -7.21 -4.80 -6.59
N ASP A 37 -7.89 -4.28 -7.61
CA ASP A 37 -8.87 -5.02 -8.43
C ASP A 37 -8.34 -5.34 -9.83
N GLY A 38 -7.03 -5.21 -10.04
CA GLY A 38 -6.39 -5.55 -11.30
C GLY A 38 -6.62 -7.00 -11.73
N LEU A 39 -6.29 -7.29 -12.99
CA LEU A 39 -6.33 -8.65 -13.52
C LEU A 39 -4.92 -9.25 -13.43
N GLY A 40 -4.57 -9.76 -12.25
CA GLY A 40 -3.28 -10.39 -11.96
C GLY A 40 -3.31 -11.10 -10.61
N TRP A 41 -2.52 -12.14 -10.42
CA TRP A 41 -2.35 -12.78 -9.09
C TRP A 41 -0.87 -13.01 -8.85
N GLU A 42 -0.07 -12.00 -9.18
CA GLU A 42 1.36 -12.07 -9.09
C GLU A 42 1.80 -11.90 -7.62
N LYS A 43 2.98 -12.43 -7.32
CA LYS A 43 3.62 -12.15 -6.03
C LYS A 43 4.38 -10.84 -6.18
N GLU A 44 3.88 -9.81 -5.55
CA GLU A 44 4.53 -8.51 -5.51
C GLU A 44 5.33 -8.36 -4.22
N ASN A 45 6.53 -7.82 -4.37
CA ASN A 45 7.46 -7.64 -3.26
C ASN A 45 7.33 -6.23 -2.69
N TYR A 46 7.49 -6.10 -1.39
CA TYR A 46 7.58 -4.80 -0.73
C TYR A 46 8.70 -4.79 0.31
N TYR A 47 9.24 -3.61 0.56
CA TYR A 47 10.40 -3.41 1.43
C TYR A 47 10.04 -2.53 2.60
N CYS A 48 10.58 -2.80 3.78
CA CYS A 48 10.51 -1.86 4.88
C CYS A 48 11.22 -0.56 4.47
N PRO A 49 10.57 0.61 4.58
CA PRO A 49 11.16 1.86 4.12
C PRO A 49 12.15 2.46 5.13
N HIS A 50 12.31 1.89 6.33
CA HIS A 50 13.23 2.37 7.37
C HIS A 50 14.69 2.13 6.97
N ASP A 51 15.55 3.15 7.07
CA ASP A 51 16.92 3.12 6.49
C ASP A 51 17.80 2.02 7.09
N ASP A 52 17.64 1.75 8.40
CA ASP A 52 18.38 0.72 9.13
C ASP A 52 17.69 -0.66 9.11
N CYS A 53 16.80 -0.90 8.14
CA CYS A 53 16.07 -2.15 8.04
C CYS A 53 16.07 -2.70 6.61
N ASN A 54 16.59 -3.93 6.45
CA ASN A 54 16.63 -4.66 5.19
C ASN A 54 15.47 -5.68 5.05
N TYR A 55 14.39 -5.51 5.81
CA TYR A 55 13.24 -6.40 5.72
C TYR A 55 12.55 -6.24 4.37
N PHE A 56 12.27 -7.37 3.72
CA PHE A 56 11.43 -7.45 2.54
C PHE A 56 10.48 -8.63 2.69
N ASP A 57 9.32 -8.54 2.06
CA ASP A 57 8.33 -9.59 2.08
C ASP A 57 7.52 -9.58 0.77
N THR A 58 6.76 -10.63 0.54
CA THR A 58 6.02 -10.86 -0.69
C THR A 58 4.56 -11.08 -0.39
N ARG A 59 3.67 -10.37 -1.08
CA ARG A 59 2.22 -10.54 -0.94
C ARG A 59 1.61 -10.79 -2.31
N ARG A 60 0.69 -11.74 -2.38
CA ARG A 60 -0.09 -11.95 -3.60
C ARG A 60 -1.06 -10.80 -3.77
N SER A 61 -0.99 -10.14 -4.92
CA SER A 61 -1.87 -9.03 -5.27
C SER A 61 -2.03 -8.93 -6.78
N PRO A 62 -3.19 -8.49 -7.26
CA PRO A 62 -3.38 -8.03 -8.64
C PRO A 62 -2.75 -6.67 -8.94
N GLY A 63 -2.45 -5.92 -7.88
CA GLY A 63 -1.91 -4.58 -7.90
C GLY A 63 -0.44 -4.54 -7.54
N SER A 64 0.12 -3.33 -7.46
CA SER A 64 1.52 -3.12 -7.07
C SER A 64 1.67 -2.41 -5.73
N PHE A 65 2.77 -2.67 -5.03
CA PHE A 65 3.00 -2.14 -3.69
C PHE A 65 4.00 -0.98 -3.66
N LYS A 66 3.75 -0.02 -2.77
CA LYS A 66 4.69 1.02 -2.35
C LYS A 66 4.68 1.13 -0.85
N THR A 67 5.85 1.34 -0.25
CA THR A 67 5.99 1.61 1.17
C THR A 67 6.43 3.04 1.46
N THR A 68 5.95 3.59 2.57
CA THR A 68 6.31 4.93 3.05
C THR A 68 6.55 4.87 4.55
N LYS A 69 7.62 5.52 5.06
CA LYS A 69 7.86 5.62 6.50
C LYS A 69 6.67 6.32 7.16
N HIS A 70 6.10 5.70 8.18
CA HIS A 70 5.04 6.34 8.94
C HIS A 70 5.69 7.24 10.01
N THR A 71 5.89 8.52 9.67
CA THR A 71 6.33 9.54 10.63
C THR A 71 5.12 10.00 11.42
N ASN A 72 5.10 9.67 12.71
CA ASN A 72 4.11 10.20 13.67
C ASN A 72 4.37 11.67 13.98
#